data_AF-A0A7X7NXD1-F1
#
_entry.id   AF-A0A7X7NXD1-F1
#
_cell.length_a   1.000
_cell.length_b   1.000
_cell.length_c   1.000
_cell.angle_alpha   90.00
_cell.angle_beta   90.00
_cell.angle_gamma   90.00
#
_symmetry.space_group_name_H-M   'P 1'
#
loop_
_entity.id
_entity.type
_entity.pdbx_description
1 polymer ?
#
loop_
_entity_poly.entity_id
_entity_poly.type
_entity_poly.pdbx_seq_one_letter_code
_entity_poly.pdbx_strand_id
1 'polypeptide(L)'
;MVMDAAFGNLDPIYRSNVARRIPELANQVIILVNKSQWQDEVAKNTAARIGKQYVISYQGPREDITEDSVEIGGINYPLVKYRLEEVETSEIMEVKLHG
;
A
#
# COMPACT_ATOMS: atom_id res chain seq x y z
N MET A 1 16.40 2.14 -5.09
CA MET A 1 16.02 0.72 -5.27
C MET A 1 14.50 0.64 -5.33
N VAL A 2 13.95 -0.22 -6.20
CA VAL A 2 12.50 -0.42 -6.33
C VAL A 2 12.21 -1.90 -6.11
N MET A 3 11.19 -2.20 -5.32
CA MET A 3 10.76 -3.56 -5.00
C MET A 3 9.27 -3.70 -5.26
N ASP A 4 8.90 -4.73 -6.01
CA ASP A 4 7.52 -5.15 -6.19
C ASP A 4 7.26 -6.40 -5.33
N ALA A 5 6.10 -6.44 -4.66
CA ALA A 5 5.67 -7.52 -3.80
C ALA A 5 6.71 -7.93 -2.73
N ALA A 6 7.37 -6.95 -2.09
CA ALA A 6 8.51 -7.15 -1.19
C ALA A 6 8.25 -8.08 0.01
N PHE A 7 6.99 -8.37 0.33
CA PHE A 7 6.56 -9.19 1.45
C PHE A 7 5.73 -10.43 1.02
N GLY A 8 5.74 -10.79 -0.27
CA GLY A 8 4.94 -11.88 -0.81
C GLY A 8 5.25 -13.25 -0.19
N ASN A 9 4.20 -14.00 0.17
CA ASN A 9 4.27 -15.38 0.68
C ASN A 9 5.20 -15.63 1.89
N LEU A 10 5.50 -14.58 2.65
CA LEU A 10 6.23 -14.68 3.91
C LEU A 10 5.27 -14.84 5.09
N ASP A 11 5.67 -15.63 6.08
CA ASP A 11 4.96 -15.65 7.37
C ASP A 11 5.13 -14.32 8.12
N PRO A 12 4.31 -14.04 9.14
CA PRO A 12 4.35 -12.76 9.86
C PRO A 12 5.72 -12.41 10.47
N ILE A 13 6.48 -13.42 10.92
CA ILE A 13 7.80 -13.20 11.54
C ILE A 13 8.79 -12.77 10.47
N TYR A 14 8.84 -13.46 9.33
CA TYR A 14 9.72 -13.06 8.22
C TYR A 14 9.32 -11.70 7.64
N ARG A 15 8.03 -11.42 7.46
CA ARG A 15 7.56 -10.09 7.00
C ARG A 15 8.05 -8.97 7.93
N SER A 16 7.91 -9.15 9.24
CA SER A 16 8.38 -8.20 10.24
C SER A 16 9.89 -7.94 10.14
N ASN A 17 10.69 -9.00 10.02
CA ASN A 17 12.15 -8.89 9.90
C ASN A 17 12.57 -8.18 8.60
N VAL A 18 11.94 -8.53 7.48
CA VAL A 18 12.20 -7.90 6.18
C VAL A 18 11.79 -6.43 6.21
N ALA A 19 10.64 -6.09 6.80
CA ALA A 19 10.14 -4.72 6.92
C ALA A 19 11.10 -3.80 7.67
N ARG A 20 11.81 -4.31 8.69
CA ARG A 20 12.84 -3.55 9.42
C ARG A 20 14.07 -3.27 8.59
N ARG A 21 14.46 -4.20 7.70
CA ARG A 21 15.75 -4.15 7.01
C ARG A 21 15.68 -3.45 5.66
N ILE A 22 14.57 -3.57 4.94
CA ILE A 22 14.42 -2.98 3.60
C ILE A 22 14.80 -1.49 3.55
N PRO A 23 14.36 -0.63 4.49
CA PRO A 23 14.70 0.80 4.46
C PRO A 23 16.21 1.10 4.60
N GLU A 24 17.01 0.14 5.09
CA GLU A 24 18.45 0.29 5.29
C GLU A 24 19.28 -0.07 4.06
N LEU A 25 18.65 -0.67 3.03
CA LEU A 25 19.36 -1.24 1.87
C LEU A 25 19.88 -0.17 0.89
N ALA A 26 19.30 1.03 0.89
CA ALA A 26 19.71 2.12 0.02
C ALA A 26 19.26 3.48 0.57
N ASN A 27 19.88 4.56 0.09
CA ASN A 27 19.47 5.93 0.40
C ASN A 27 18.01 6.24 0.02
N GLN A 28 17.49 5.55 -1.01
CA GLN A 28 16.09 5.65 -1.42
C GLN A 28 15.54 4.28 -1.79
N VAL A 29 14.40 3.94 -1.20
CA VAL A 29 13.66 2.69 -1.43
C VAL A 29 12.20 3.02 -1.77
N ILE A 30 11.70 2.40 -2.83
CA ILE A 30 10.28 2.44 -3.22
C ILE A 30 9.74 1.02 -3.13
N ILE A 31 8.68 0.83 -2.36
CA ILE A 31 8.03 -0.46 -2.15
C ILE A 31 6.63 -0.40 -2.74
N LEU A 32 6.32 -1.32 -3.65
CA LEU A 32 4.98 -1.54 -4.18
C LEU A 32 4.41 -2.82 -3.55
N VAL A 33 3.24 -2.70 -2.95
CA VAL A 33 2.57 -3.79 -2.21
C VAL A 33 1.08 -3.70 -2.41
N ASN A 34 0.42 -4.86 -2.33
CA ASN A 34 -1.04 -4.91 -2.22
C ASN A 34 -1.49 -4.82 -0.75
N LYS A 35 -2.80 -4.68 -0.55
CA LYS A 35 -3.42 -4.59 0.78
C LYS A 35 -3.06 -5.78 1.68
N SER A 36 -3.00 -7.00 1.15
CA SER A 36 -2.74 -8.19 1.96
C SER A 36 -1.29 -8.32 2.43
N GLN A 37 -0.35 -7.64 1.76
CA GLN A 37 1.05 -7.54 2.14
C GLN A 37 1.32 -6.37 3.09
N TRP A 38 0.52 -5.30 3.03
CA TRP A 38 0.63 -4.13 3.91
C TRP A 38 -0.14 -4.33 5.22
N GLN A 39 0.32 -5.30 6.01
CA GLN A 39 -0.28 -5.64 7.30
C GLN A 39 0.35 -4.84 8.45
N ASP A 40 -0.28 -4.92 9.63
CA ASP A 40 0.12 -4.28 10.88
C ASP A 40 1.63 -4.36 11.17
N GLU A 41 2.23 -5.55 11.06
CA GLU A 41 3.65 -5.74 11.32
C GLU A 41 4.52 -4.98 10.32
N VAL A 42 4.12 -4.92 9.06
CA VAL A 42 4.87 -4.22 8.00
C VAL A 42 4.74 -2.71 8.19
N ALA A 43 3.52 -2.22 8.39
CA ALA A 43 3.24 -0.81 8.61
C ALA A 43 4.01 -0.28 9.84
N LYS A 44 3.93 -0.99 10.98
CA LYS A 44 4.62 -0.61 12.23
C LYS A 44 6.15 -0.57 12.06
N ASN A 45 6.73 -1.58 11.42
CA ASN A 45 8.20 -1.67 11.29
C ASN A 45 8.78 -0.70 10.25
N THR A 46 7.98 -0.25 9.27
CA THR A 46 8.44 0.70 8.24
C THR A 46 8.16 2.15 8.58
N ALA A 47 7.14 2.44 9.40
CA ALA A 47 6.63 3.79 9.70
C ALA A 47 7.73 4.85 9.93
N ALA A 48 8.73 4.56 10.76
CA ALA A 48 9.80 5.50 11.11
C ALA A 48 10.70 5.92 9.94
N ARG A 49 10.62 5.24 8.80
CA ARG A 49 11.43 5.49 7.60
C ARG A 49 10.59 5.88 6.38
N ILE A 50 9.26 5.97 6.51
CA ILE A 50 8.38 6.39 5.42
C ILE A 50 8.48 7.92 5.25
N GLY A 51 9.09 8.36 4.15
CA GLY A 51 9.08 9.78 3.76
C GLY A 51 7.83 10.18 3.00
N LYS A 52 7.28 9.27 2.18
CA LYS A 52 6.07 9.45 1.38
C LYS A 52 5.32 8.13 1.29
N GLN A 53 3.99 8.18 1.32
CA GLN A 53 3.12 7.04 1.15
C GLN A 53 1.97 7.41 0.23
N TYR A 54 1.62 6.49 -0.68
CA TYR A 54 0.59 6.69 -1.67
C TYR A 54 -0.33 5.46 -1.74
N VAL A 55 -1.59 5.70 -2.07
CA VAL A 55 -2.58 4.67 -2.37
C VAL A 55 -2.96 4.80 -3.84
N ILE A 56 -2.92 3.68 -4.57
CA ILE A 56 -3.40 3.61 -5.96
C ILE A 56 -4.83 3.09 -5.92
N SER A 57 -5.79 3.90 -6.37
CA SER A 57 -7.21 3.60 -6.37
C SER A 57 -7.70 3.32 -7.79
N TYR A 58 -8.25 2.14 -8.00
CA TYR A 58 -8.89 1.77 -9.26
C TYR A 58 -10.34 2.26 -9.28
N GLN A 59 -10.77 2.83 -10.40
CA GLN A 59 -12.13 3.32 -10.63
C GLN A 59 -12.63 2.81 -11.98
N GLY A 60 -13.78 2.14 -11.99
CA GLY A 60 -14.36 1.66 -13.24
C GLY A 60 -15.74 1.02 -13.08
N PRO A 61 -16.42 0.74 -14.21
CA PRO A 61 -17.81 0.30 -14.22
C PRO A 61 -18.00 -1.22 -14.16
N ARG A 62 -16.94 -2.02 -13.93
CA ARG A 62 -17.08 -3.48 -14.05
C ARG A 62 -18.02 -4.03 -12.97
N GLU A 63 -18.92 -4.91 -13.41
CA GLU A 63 -19.99 -5.48 -12.60
C GLU A 63 -19.47 -6.51 -11.57
N ASP A 64 -18.24 -6.99 -11.72
CA ASP A 64 -17.58 -7.99 -10.87
C ASP A 64 -16.75 -7.38 -9.72
N ILE A 65 -16.80 -6.06 -9.56
CA ILE A 65 -15.95 -5.35 -8.61
C ILE A 65 -16.64 -5.21 -7.26
N THR A 66 -16.02 -5.76 -6.22
CA THR A 66 -16.33 -5.41 -4.83
C THR A 66 -15.52 -4.19 -4.43
N GLU A 67 -16.19 -3.12 -3.96
CA GLU A 67 -15.50 -1.97 -3.41
C GLU A 67 -14.58 -2.40 -2.25
N ASP A 68 -13.39 -1.82 -2.20
CA ASP A 68 -12.39 -2.14 -1.18
C ASP A 68 -11.65 -0.87 -0.74
N SER A 69 -11.14 -0.90 0.48
CA SER A 69 -10.43 0.22 1.11
C SER A 69 -9.30 -0.27 2.01
N VAL A 70 -8.37 0.61 2.32
CA VAL A 70 -7.32 0.40 3.31
C VAL A 70 -7.38 1.53 4.34
N GLU A 71 -7.36 1.16 5.63
CA GLU A 71 -7.25 2.13 6.71
C GLU A 71 -5.77 2.43 6.98
N ILE A 72 -5.40 3.71 6.93
CA ILE A 72 -4.03 4.17 7.22
C ILE A 72 -4.14 5.39 8.13
N GLY A 73 -3.64 5.27 9.37
CA GLY A 73 -3.68 6.36 10.34
C GLY A 73 -5.10 6.79 10.72
N GLY A 74 -6.05 5.86 10.78
CA GLY A 74 -7.47 6.14 11.07
C GLY A 74 -8.26 6.76 9.91
N ILE A 75 -7.63 6.93 8.75
CA ILE A 75 -8.28 7.43 7.53
C ILE A 75 -8.48 6.26 6.56
N ASN A 76 -9.70 6.10 6.07
CA ASN A 76 -10.02 5.09 5.06
C ASN A 76 -9.73 5.62 3.66
N TYR A 77 -8.82 4.95 2.95
CA TYR A 77 -8.47 5.23 1.56
C TYR A 77 -9.07 4.16 0.65
N PRO A 78 -9.80 4.54 -0.41
CA PRO A 78 -10.42 3.59 -1.32
C PRO A 78 -9.37 2.95 -2.24
N LEU A 79 -9.33 1.64 -2.32
CA LEU A 79 -8.51 0.90 -3.29
C LEU A 79 -9.28 0.63 -4.58
N VAL A 80 -10.59 0.49 -4.47
CA VAL A 80 -11.47 0.08 -5.56
C VAL A 80 -12.79 0.82 -5.39
N LYS A 81 -13.19 1.59 -6.41
CA LYS A 81 -14.48 2.29 -6.46
C LYS A 81 -15.25 1.92 -7.71
N TYR A 82 -16.55 1.72 -7.56
CA TYR A 82 -17.44 1.67 -8.70
C TYR A 82 -17.64 3.08 -9.28
N ARG A 83 -17.59 3.21 -10.60
CA ARG A 83 -17.94 4.45 -11.31
C ARG A 83 -18.68 4.13 -12.60
N LEU A 84 -19.76 4.84 -12.88
CA LEU A 84 -20.60 4.68 -14.09
C LEU A 84 -19.92 5.14 -15.40
N GLU A 85 -18.76 5.78 -15.33
CA GLU A 85 -18.01 6.22 -16.51
C GLU A 85 -17.41 5.01 -17.23
N GLU A 86 -17.51 4.97 -18.56
CA GLU A 86 -16.99 3.86 -19.38
C GLU A 86 -15.46 3.73 -19.35
N VAL A 87 -14.76 4.78 -18.90
CA VAL A 87 -13.29 4.82 -18.85
C VAL A 87 -12.79 4.34 -17.50
N GLU A 88 -12.05 3.24 -17.52
CA GLU A 88 -11.30 2.75 -16.35
C GLU A 88 -10.12 3.69 -16.05
N THR A 89 -9.94 4.05 -14.78
CA THR A 89 -8.86 4.93 -14.34
C THR A 89 -8.21 4.44 -13.06
N SER A 90 -6.95 4.80 -12.88
CA SER A 90 -6.22 4.63 -11.62
C SER A 90 -5.78 5.99 -11.11
N GLU A 91 -6.13 6.32 -9.87
CA GLU A 91 -5.76 7.56 -9.21
C GLU A 91 -4.70 7.29 -8.14
N ILE A 92 -3.65 8.11 -8.09
CA ILE A 92 -2.63 8.04 -7.03
C ILE A 92 -2.97 9.10 -5.98
N MET A 93 -3.31 8.66 -4.78
CA MET A 93 -3.65 9.53 -3.65
C MET A 93 -2.49 9.56 -2.66
N GLU A 94 -2.00 10.74 -2.29
CA GLU A 94 -1.01 10.88 -1.22
C GLU A 94 -1.67 10.69 0.16
N VAL A 95 -1.07 9.83 0.99
CA VAL A 95 -1.49 9.61 2.37
C VAL A 95 -0.97 10.76 3.24
N LYS A 96 -1.85 11.34 4.06
CA LYS A 96 -1.47 12.36 5.04
C LYS A 96 -0.76 11.71 6.24
N LEU A 97 0.56 11.59 6.15
CA LEU A 97 1.38 11.13 7.28
C LEU A 97 1.25 12.13 8.44
N HIS A 98 0.83 11.64 9.60
CA HIS A 98 0.87 12.43 10.84
C HIS A 98 2.27 12.21 11.42
N GLY A 99 3.06 13.29 11.46
CA GLY A 99 4.43 13.29 11.98
C GLY A 99 4.50 13.15 13.49
#